data_AF-A0A4Y9RE25-F1
#
_entry.id   AF-A0A4Y9RE25-F1
#
_cell.length_a   1.000
_cell.length_b   1.000
_cell.length_c   1.000
_cell.angle_alpha   90.00
_cell.angle_beta   90.00
_cell.angle_gamma   90.00
#
_symmetry.space_group_name_H-M   'P 1'
#
loop_
_entity.id
_entity.type
_entity.pdbx_description
1 polymer ?
#
loop_
_entity_poly.entity_id
_entity_poly.type
_entity_poly.pdbx_seq_one_letter_code
_entity_poly.pdbx_strand_id
1 'polypeptide(L)'
;MISRYSRPEAVALWSQETKYSIWFEIEAHAATKMAELGVIPTEAAQALWSKGKDVVWDADRIDEIERTTKHDVIAFLTHVSETAGEEARFLHQGMTSSDVLDTCFAVQLARATDLLLGGVDRVLAALETRAKEHKYTVTVGRSHGIHAEPVTFGLKLAGYHAEFQRARRRLVTAREEIATCAISGAVGTFANVDPAVEDYVAEKMGLAVEPVSTQVIPRDRHAAYFAALGVVASSIERLATEIRHLQRTEVLEAEEFFDKGQKGSSAMPHKRNPILTENLTGLARLVRSAVTPAMENVALWHERDISHSSVERGIGPDATIHLDFALHRLAGVVERLNIYPENMQKNLDRLGGLVFSQRVMLALTQAGVSREDAYAAVQENAMKVWRGEGRFIDFLKADDRVTLPAGDLEALFDLGYHTKHVDTVFRRVFGAE
;
A
#
# COMPACT_ATOMS: atom_id res chain seq x y z
N MET A 1 1.48 -19.00 6.86
CA MET A 1 2.24 -17.80 6.44
C MET A 1 3.53 -18.21 5.71
N ILE A 2 3.89 -17.53 4.61
CA ILE A 2 5.06 -17.88 3.79
C ILE A 2 6.28 -17.07 4.28
N SER A 3 7.19 -17.70 5.02
CA SER A 3 8.37 -17.04 5.64
C SER A 3 9.23 -16.21 4.68
N ARG A 4 9.27 -16.58 3.38
CA ARG A 4 10.03 -15.87 2.34
C ARG A 4 9.55 -14.43 2.10
N TYR A 5 8.28 -14.14 2.36
CA TYR A 5 7.64 -12.85 2.08
C TYR A 5 7.15 -12.16 3.35
N SER A 6 7.90 -12.34 4.44
CA SER A 6 7.53 -11.83 5.76
C SER A 6 8.74 -11.20 6.43
N ARG A 7 8.59 -9.95 6.88
CA ARG A 7 9.62 -9.28 7.71
C ARG A 7 9.45 -9.70 9.18
N PRO A 8 10.52 -9.89 9.95
CA PRO A 8 10.43 -10.35 11.35
C PRO A 8 9.50 -9.50 12.22
N GLU A 9 9.56 -8.17 12.07
CA GLU A 9 8.70 -7.23 12.81
C GLU A 9 7.20 -7.49 12.55
N ALA A 10 6.82 -7.66 11.29
CA ALA A 10 5.42 -7.93 10.92
C ALA A 10 4.98 -9.33 11.38
N VAL A 11 5.85 -10.34 11.34
CA VAL A 11 5.54 -11.69 11.85
C VAL A 11 5.35 -11.68 13.36
N ALA A 12 6.22 -10.99 14.09
CA ALA A 12 6.17 -10.93 15.55
C ALA A 12 4.84 -10.37 16.07
N LEU A 13 4.25 -9.39 15.36
CA LEU A 13 2.95 -8.82 15.71
C LEU A 13 1.80 -9.84 15.69
N TRP A 14 1.89 -10.85 14.82
CA TRP A 14 0.89 -11.91 14.66
C TRP A 14 1.26 -13.19 15.40
N SER A 15 2.28 -13.17 16.27
CA SER A 15 2.62 -14.31 17.11
C SER A 15 1.55 -14.54 18.18
N GLN A 16 1.43 -15.80 18.64
CA GLN A 16 0.55 -16.15 19.74
C GLN A 16 0.94 -15.41 21.04
N GLU A 17 2.24 -15.25 21.28
CA GLU A 17 2.78 -14.48 22.41
C GLU A 17 2.28 -13.03 22.41
N THR A 18 2.39 -12.34 21.27
CA THR A 18 1.91 -10.95 21.14
C THR A 18 0.40 -10.87 21.31
N LYS A 19 -0.35 -11.82 20.73
CA LYS A 19 -1.81 -11.90 20.90
C LYS A 19 -2.19 -12.04 22.37
N TYR A 20 -1.59 -12.98 23.10
CA TYR A 20 -1.88 -13.20 24.52
C TYR A 20 -1.41 -12.04 25.42
N SER A 21 -0.31 -11.37 25.08
CA SER A 21 0.10 -10.13 25.75
C SER A 21 -0.96 -9.03 25.62
N ILE A 22 -1.52 -8.86 24.41
CA ILE A 22 -2.58 -7.87 24.18
C ILE A 22 -3.87 -8.27 24.91
N TRP A 23 -4.25 -9.56 24.93
CA TRP A 23 -5.40 -10.03 25.71
C TRP A 23 -5.22 -9.73 27.20
N PHE A 24 -4.02 -10.01 27.74
CA PHE A 24 -3.69 -9.69 29.12
C PHE A 24 -3.77 -8.18 29.40
N GLU A 25 -3.21 -7.33 28.53
CA GLU A 25 -3.28 -5.86 28.68
C GLU A 25 -4.74 -5.37 28.74
N ILE A 26 -5.60 -5.84 27.83
CA ILE A 26 -7.04 -5.50 27.79
C ILE A 26 -7.71 -5.88 29.12
N GLU A 27 -7.54 -7.12 29.54
CA GLU A 27 -8.12 -7.66 30.77
C GLU A 27 -7.62 -6.95 32.03
N ALA A 28 -6.31 -6.68 32.12
CA ALA A 28 -5.70 -6.02 33.26
C ALA A 28 -6.12 -4.54 33.35
N HIS A 29 -6.28 -3.85 32.22
CA HIS A 29 -6.85 -2.51 32.19
C HIS A 29 -8.34 -2.51 32.58
N ALA A 30 -9.12 -3.46 32.09
CA ALA A 30 -10.53 -3.60 32.48
C ALA A 30 -10.67 -3.84 33.99
N ALA A 31 -9.89 -4.78 34.54
CA ALA A 31 -9.85 -5.07 35.97
C ALA A 31 -9.42 -3.85 36.80
N THR A 32 -8.45 -3.06 36.32
CA THR A 32 -8.04 -1.80 36.98
C THR A 32 -9.23 -0.86 37.11
N LYS A 33 -10.00 -0.67 36.04
CA LYS A 33 -11.15 0.24 36.08
C LYS A 33 -12.30 -0.31 36.92
N MET A 34 -12.56 -1.61 36.84
CA MET A 34 -13.54 -2.27 37.70
C MET A 34 -13.21 -2.14 39.20
N ALA A 35 -11.93 -2.19 39.56
CA ALA A 35 -11.48 -1.97 40.93
C ALA A 35 -11.69 -0.52 41.38
N GLU A 36 -11.43 0.48 40.54
CA GLU A 36 -11.73 1.88 40.83
C GLU A 36 -13.24 2.12 41.05
N LEU A 37 -14.08 1.39 40.33
CA LEU A 37 -15.54 1.42 40.46
C LEU A 37 -16.07 0.59 41.65
N GLY A 38 -15.20 -0.15 42.34
CA GLY A 38 -15.58 -1.02 43.47
C GLY A 38 -16.28 -2.32 43.08
N VAL A 39 -16.24 -2.72 41.81
CA VAL A 39 -16.82 -3.98 41.30
C VAL A 39 -15.98 -5.18 41.72
N ILE A 40 -14.65 -5.02 41.77
CA ILE A 40 -13.71 -6.04 42.22
C ILE A 40 -12.76 -5.46 43.29
N PRO A 41 -12.11 -6.28 44.13
CA PRO A 41 -11.11 -5.81 45.09
C PRO A 41 -9.91 -5.13 44.40
N THR A 42 -9.37 -4.07 44.99
CA THR A 42 -8.20 -3.37 44.46
C THR A 42 -6.97 -4.28 44.40
N GLU A 43 -6.83 -5.18 45.37
CA GLU A 43 -5.76 -6.17 45.44
C GLU A 43 -5.78 -7.11 44.23
N ALA A 44 -6.97 -7.41 43.68
CA ALA A 44 -7.10 -8.28 42.52
C ALA A 44 -6.50 -7.64 41.26
N ALA A 45 -6.85 -6.37 40.99
CA ALA A 45 -6.27 -5.62 39.87
C ALA A 45 -4.75 -5.43 40.01
N GLN A 46 -4.26 -5.20 41.23
CA GLN A 46 -2.83 -5.09 41.51
C GLN A 46 -2.09 -6.43 41.31
N ALA A 47 -2.71 -7.54 41.70
CA ALA A 47 -2.16 -8.88 41.53
C ALA A 47 -1.97 -9.22 40.05
N LEU A 48 -2.92 -8.83 39.19
CA LEU A 48 -2.82 -9.03 37.75
C LEU A 48 -1.58 -8.32 37.18
N TRP A 49 -1.44 -7.02 37.40
CA TRP A 49 -0.28 -6.28 36.88
C TRP A 49 1.05 -6.75 37.49
N SER A 50 1.10 -7.00 38.80
CA SER A 50 2.35 -7.41 39.46
C SER A 50 2.83 -8.80 39.06
N LYS A 51 1.91 -9.72 38.74
CA LYS A 51 2.25 -11.11 38.39
C LYS A 51 2.21 -11.40 36.89
N GLY A 52 1.47 -10.62 36.10
CA GLY A 52 1.21 -10.91 34.69
C GLY A 52 1.95 -10.02 33.69
N LYS A 53 2.37 -8.80 34.06
CA LYS A 53 2.95 -7.84 33.09
C LYS A 53 4.24 -8.31 32.41
N ASP A 54 5.07 -9.06 33.13
CA ASP A 54 6.39 -9.52 32.66
C ASP A 54 6.35 -11.01 32.28
N VAL A 55 5.15 -11.59 32.17
CA VAL A 55 4.97 -13.01 31.83
C VAL A 55 5.10 -13.20 30.34
N VAL A 56 5.92 -14.17 29.95
CA VAL A 56 5.90 -14.74 28.61
C VAL A 56 4.81 -15.80 28.58
N TRP A 57 3.71 -15.52 27.88
CA TRP A 57 2.55 -16.42 27.81
C TRP A 57 2.88 -17.67 26.99
N ASP A 58 2.75 -18.84 27.64
CA ASP A 58 3.06 -20.14 27.02
C ASP A 58 1.93 -20.57 26.07
N ALA A 59 2.17 -20.39 24.77
CA ALA A 59 1.20 -20.74 23.74
C ALA A 59 0.91 -22.26 23.68
N ASP A 60 1.91 -23.11 23.93
CA ASP A 60 1.73 -24.56 23.90
C ASP A 60 0.86 -25.01 25.08
N ARG A 61 1.05 -24.39 26.25
CA ARG A 61 0.20 -24.65 27.43
C ARG A 61 -1.24 -24.19 27.21
N ILE A 62 -1.44 -23.01 26.61
CA ILE A 62 -2.80 -22.52 26.30
C ILE A 62 -3.49 -23.44 25.29
N ASP A 63 -2.78 -23.87 24.24
CA ASP A 63 -3.31 -24.80 23.24
C ASP A 63 -3.67 -26.18 23.87
N GLU A 64 -2.91 -26.66 24.85
CA GLU A 64 -3.23 -27.87 25.62
C GLU A 64 -4.56 -27.71 26.39
N ILE A 65 -4.75 -26.57 27.05
CA ILE A 65 -6.00 -26.26 27.77
C ILE A 65 -7.16 -26.15 26.77
N GLU A 66 -6.96 -25.50 25.62
CA GLU A 66 -7.97 -25.31 24.58
C GLU A 66 -8.46 -26.65 24.00
N ARG A 67 -7.59 -27.66 23.89
CA ARG A 67 -8.01 -29.01 23.47
C ARG A 67 -9.09 -29.60 24.37
N THR A 68 -9.14 -29.20 25.64
CA THR A 68 -10.18 -29.60 26.60
C THR A 68 -11.36 -28.64 26.57
N THR A 69 -11.12 -27.34 26.69
CA THR A 69 -12.19 -26.32 26.81
C THR A 69 -12.95 -26.08 25.51
N LYS A 70 -12.31 -26.37 24.35
CA LYS A 70 -12.79 -26.05 23.00
C LYS A 70 -13.13 -24.55 22.84
N HIS A 71 -12.46 -23.71 23.61
CA HIS A 71 -12.68 -22.27 23.64
C HIS A 71 -11.37 -21.54 24.02
N ASP A 72 -10.87 -20.71 23.11
CA ASP A 72 -9.58 -20.03 23.20
C ASP A 72 -9.48 -19.01 24.35
N VAL A 73 -10.47 -18.12 24.52
CA VAL A 73 -10.48 -17.15 25.65
C VAL A 73 -10.49 -17.86 27.01
N ILE A 74 -11.33 -18.89 27.18
CA ILE A 74 -11.38 -19.67 28.43
C ILE A 74 -10.04 -20.36 28.69
N ALA A 75 -9.40 -20.89 27.66
CA ALA A 75 -8.08 -21.51 27.80
C ALA A 75 -7.03 -20.51 28.27
N PHE A 76 -7.03 -19.31 27.68
CA PHE A 76 -6.15 -18.22 28.11
C PHE A 76 -6.42 -17.80 29.56
N LEU A 77 -7.67 -17.51 29.94
CA LEU A 77 -8.03 -17.11 31.31
C LEU A 77 -7.65 -18.18 32.35
N THR A 78 -7.78 -19.46 31.98
CA THR A 78 -7.36 -20.58 32.83
C THR A 78 -5.85 -20.55 33.05
N HIS A 79 -5.06 -20.32 32.00
CA HIS A 79 -3.60 -20.19 32.12
C HIS A 79 -3.17 -18.95 32.91
N VAL A 80 -3.87 -17.81 32.75
CA VAL A 80 -3.63 -16.64 33.60
C VAL A 80 -3.91 -16.97 35.07
N SER A 81 -4.96 -17.75 35.35
CA SER A 81 -5.29 -18.19 36.71
C SER A 81 -4.21 -19.11 37.32
N GLU A 82 -3.56 -19.96 36.52
CA GLU A 82 -2.40 -20.76 36.94
C GLU A 82 -1.23 -19.87 37.39
N THR A 83 -1.11 -18.66 36.83
CA THR A 83 0.00 -17.74 37.08
C THR A 83 -0.31 -16.70 38.18
N ALA A 84 -1.47 -16.05 38.10
CA ALA A 84 -1.83 -14.93 38.99
C ALA A 84 -2.49 -15.40 40.31
N GLY A 85 -2.95 -16.65 40.39
CA GLY A 85 -3.58 -17.24 41.57
C GLY A 85 -5.05 -16.88 41.73
N GLU A 86 -5.60 -17.01 42.94
CA GLU A 86 -7.04 -16.89 43.23
C GLU A 86 -7.66 -15.54 42.81
N GLU A 87 -6.86 -14.48 42.80
CA GLU A 87 -7.27 -13.14 42.35
C GLU A 87 -7.67 -13.08 40.86
N ALA A 88 -7.19 -14.03 40.05
CA ALA A 88 -7.54 -14.14 38.64
C ALA A 88 -9.03 -14.46 38.40
N ARG A 89 -9.76 -14.91 39.43
CA ARG A 89 -11.22 -15.19 39.32
C ARG A 89 -12.06 -13.98 38.91
N PHE A 90 -11.52 -12.77 39.06
CA PHE A 90 -12.16 -11.51 38.71
C PHE A 90 -11.84 -11.05 37.28
N LEU A 91 -10.95 -11.75 36.57
CA LEU A 91 -10.72 -11.51 35.14
C LEU A 91 -11.99 -11.76 34.35
N HIS A 92 -12.17 -11.01 33.27
CA HIS A 92 -13.30 -11.15 32.36
C HIS A 92 -14.68 -10.90 33.02
N GLN A 93 -14.73 -10.35 34.23
CA GLN A 93 -15.96 -10.14 34.98
C GLN A 93 -16.90 -9.19 34.21
N GLY A 94 -18.05 -9.72 33.77
CA GLY A 94 -19.06 -8.93 33.05
C GLY A 94 -18.78 -8.71 31.56
N MET A 95 -17.60 -9.10 31.09
CA MET A 95 -17.20 -9.07 29.69
C MET A 95 -17.66 -10.32 28.94
N THR A 96 -17.62 -10.27 27.61
CA THR A 96 -17.75 -11.41 26.72
C THR A 96 -16.45 -11.66 25.96
N SER A 97 -16.26 -12.87 25.43
CA SER A 97 -15.05 -13.27 24.68
C SER A 97 -14.64 -12.24 23.63
N SER A 98 -15.61 -11.61 22.98
CA SER A 98 -15.36 -10.68 21.87
C SER A 98 -15.00 -9.27 22.28
N ASP A 99 -15.28 -8.87 23.51
CA ASP A 99 -14.74 -7.64 24.06
C ASP A 99 -13.20 -7.69 24.02
N VAL A 100 -12.62 -8.88 24.25
CA VAL A 100 -11.18 -9.13 24.19
C VAL A 100 -10.71 -9.41 22.77
N LEU A 101 -11.38 -10.32 22.04
CA LEU A 101 -10.94 -10.76 20.71
C LEU A 101 -10.93 -9.61 19.70
N ASP A 102 -12.01 -8.83 19.61
CA ASP A 102 -12.12 -7.76 18.62
C ASP A 102 -11.22 -6.58 18.99
N THR A 103 -11.17 -6.20 20.27
CA THR A 103 -10.24 -5.16 20.74
C THR A 103 -8.78 -5.56 20.48
N CYS A 104 -8.42 -6.83 20.70
CA CYS A 104 -7.09 -7.34 20.35
C CYS A 104 -6.82 -7.24 18.84
N PHE A 105 -7.78 -7.64 18.01
CA PHE A 105 -7.61 -7.59 16.56
C PHE A 105 -7.47 -6.15 16.06
N ALA A 106 -8.25 -5.22 16.61
CA ALA A 106 -8.12 -3.79 16.35
C ALA A 106 -6.72 -3.26 16.70
N VAL A 107 -6.18 -3.64 17.88
CA VAL A 107 -4.80 -3.30 18.27
C VAL A 107 -3.77 -3.86 17.28
N GLN A 108 -3.91 -5.13 16.89
CA GLN A 108 -2.99 -5.75 15.94
C GLN A 108 -3.06 -5.08 14.56
N LEU A 109 -4.26 -4.77 14.05
CA LEU A 109 -4.41 -4.10 12.76
C LEU A 109 -3.90 -2.65 12.80
N ALA A 110 -4.14 -1.92 13.88
CA ALA A 110 -3.60 -0.57 14.07
C ALA A 110 -2.06 -0.58 14.10
N ARG A 111 -1.45 -1.46 14.92
CA ARG A 111 0.01 -1.64 14.98
C ARG A 111 0.59 -2.12 13.65
N ALA A 112 -0.12 -3.00 12.92
CA ALA A 112 0.30 -3.43 11.59
C ALA A 112 0.32 -2.26 10.62
N THR A 113 -0.69 -1.39 10.70
CA THR A 113 -0.77 -0.19 9.86
C THR A 113 0.35 0.79 10.12
N ASP A 114 0.83 0.90 11.37
CA ASP A 114 2.02 1.70 11.69
C ASP A 114 3.27 1.21 10.94
N LEU A 115 3.46 -0.11 10.82
CA LEU A 115 4.52 -0.69 9.97
C LEU A 115 4.30 -0.35 8.48
N LEU A 116 3.05 -0.47 8.00
CA LEU A 116 2.70 -0.14 6.61
C LEU A 116 2.96 1.34 6.28
N LEU A 117 2.66 2.25 7.22
CA LEU A 117 2.95 3.68 7.07
C LEU A 117 4.45 3.93 6.94
N GLY A 118 5.28 3.26 7.76
CA GLY A 118 6.74 3.31 7.61
C GLY A 118 7.22 2.82 6.24
N GLY A 119 6.63 1.73 5.74
CA GLY A 119 6.90 1.22 4.39
C GLY A 119 6.53 2.21 3.27
N VAL A 120 5.34 2.82 3.35
CA VAL A 120 4.89 3.85 2.39
C VAL A 120 5.77 5.09 2.44
N ASP A 121 6.17 5.54 3.63
CA ASP A 121 7.03 6.72 3.81
C ASP A 121 8.40 6.51 3.16
N ARG A 122 8.94 5.29 3.24
CA ARG A 122 10.18 4.93 2.52
C ARG A 122 9.99 4.95 1.00
N VAL A 123 8.86 4.44 0.48
CA VAL A 123 8.54 4.50 -0.96
C VAL A 123 8.43 5.96 -1.43
N LEU A 124 7.78 6.82 -0.64
CA LEU A 124 7.67 8.25 -0.92
C LEU A 124 9.05 8.92 -1.00
N ALA A 125 9.90 8.72 0.01
CA ALA A 125 11.25 9.28 0.03
C ALA A 125 12.10 8.82 -1.18
N ALA A 126 12.01 7.54 -1.55
CA ALA A 126 12.69 6.99 -2.71
C ALA A 126 12.19 7.62 -4.02
N LEU A 127 10.88 7.72 -4.21
CA LEU A 127 10.27 8.32 -5.39
C LEU A 127 10.59 9.81 -5.51
N GLU A 128 10.54 10.56 -4.41
CA GLU A 128 10.89 11.98 -4.39
C GLU A 128 12.35 12.19 -4.81
N THR A 129 13.28 11.43 -4.22
CA THR A 129 14.71 11.52 -4.53
C THR A 129 14.95 11.27 -6.02
N ARG A 130 14.44 10.14 -6.55
CA ARG A 130 14.63 9.76 -7.96
C ARG A 130 13.88 10.70 -8.91
N ALA A 131 12.73 11.24 -8.52
CA ALA A 131 11.99 12.22 -9.32
C ALA A 131 12.78 13.52 -9.48
N LYS A 132 13.38 14.04 -8.39
CA LYS A 132 14.21 15.25 -8.42
C LYS A 132 15.48 15.05 -9.24
N GLU A 133 16.16 13.91 -9.07
CA GLU A 133 17.35 13.55 -9.86
C GLU A 133 17.08 13.54 -11.36
N HIS A 134 15.92 13.02 -11.76
CA HIS A 134 15.54 12.89 -13.17
C HIS A 134 14.50 13.92 -13.63
N LYS A 135 14.41 15.08 -12.94
CA LYS A 135 13.41 16.13 -13.18
C LYS A 135 13.27 16.50 -14.66
N TYR A 136 14.40 16.66 -15.35
CA TYR A 136 14.47 17.00 -16.77
C TYR A 136 15.03 15.89 -17.67
N THR A 137 15.16 14.65 -17.19
CA THR A 137 15.55 13.54 -18.06
C THR A 137 14.41 13.24 -19.04
N VAL A 138 14.55 13.64 -20.30
CA VAL A 138 13.50 13.47 -21.32
C VAL A 138 13.35 12.00 -21.69
N THR A 139 12.10 11.55 -21.86
CA THR A 139 11.75 10.24 -22.39
C THR A 139 10.46 10.34 -23.21
N VAL A 140 10.18 9.34 -24.04
CA VAL A 140 8.94 9.31 -24.81
C VAL A 140 7.75 8.91 -23.94
N GLY A 141 6.70 9.73 -23.95
CA GLY A 141 5.40 9.40 -23.40
C GLY A 141 4.77 8.26 -24.22
N ARG A 142 4.04 7.38 -23.55
CA ARG A 142 3.40 6.23 -24.21
C ARG A 142 1.92 6.13 -23.84
N SER A 143 1.06 6.16 -24.86
CA SER A 143 -0.37 5.86 -24.75
C SER A 143 -0.65 4.60 -25.56
N HIS A 144 -1.39 3.64 -25.00
CA HIS A 144 -1.61 2.31 -25.62
C HIS A 144 -0.30 1.55 -25.92
N GLY A 145 0.80 1.87 -25.23
CA GLY A 145 2.13 1.33 -25.51
C GLY A 145 2.83 1.93 -26.73
N ILE A 146 2.24 2.94 -27.39
CA ILE A 146 2.76 3.60 -28.60
C ILE A 146 3.34 4.97 -28.23
N HIS A 147 4.38 5.41 -28.96
CA HIS A 147 4.98 6.74 -28.78
C HIS A 147 3.95 7.84 -28.99
N ALA A 148 3.85 8.74 -28.01
CA ALA A 148 3.02 9.95 -28.05
C ALA A 148 3.95 11.17 -28.08
N GLU A 149 3.84 12.07 -27.11
CA GLU A 149 4.71 13.25 -26.97
C GLU A 149 5.88 12.99 -26.00
N PRO A 150 6.97 13.78 -26.06
CA PRO A 150 8.00 13.77 -25.03
C PRO A 150 7.45 14.12 -23.64
N VAL A 151 7.96 13.44 -22.62
CA VAL A 151 7.74 13.73 -21.19
C VAL A 151 9.10 13.71 -20.47
N THR A 152 9.13 13.87 -19.14
CA THR A 152 10.35 13.59 -18.36
C THR A 152 10.16 12.37 -17.47
N PHE A 153 11.25 11.64 -17.21
CA PHE A 153 11.24 10.52 -16.29
C PHE A 153 10.90 10.97 -14.86
N GLY A 154 11.41 12.14 -14.46
CA GLY A 154 11.07 12.77 -13.19
C GLY A 154 9.58 13.07 -13.04
N LEU A 155 8.90 13.56 -14.09
CA LEU A 155 7.44 13.73 -14.06
C LEU A 155 6.70 12.40 -13.87
N LYS A 156 7.20 11.34 -14.51
CA LYS A 156 6.65 10.00 -14.36
C LYS A 156 6.70 9.54 -12.89
N LEU A 157 7.87 9.67 -12.26
CA LEU A 157 8.09 9.36 -10.85
C LEU A 157 7.29 10.27 -9.90
N ALA A 158 7.19 11.57 -10.20
CA ALA A 158 6.37 12.51 -9.44
C ALA A 158 4.88 12.11 -9.45
N GLY A 159 4.39 11.56 -10.58
CA GLY A 159 3.05 10.99 -10.67
C GLY A 159 2.84 9.80 -9.72
N TYR A 160 3.82 8.89 -9.62
CA TYR A 160 3.81 7.80 -8.63
C TYR A 160 3.91 8.31 -7.20
N HIS A 161 4.76 9.30 -6.93
CA HIS A 161 4.86 9.93 -5.61
C HIS A 161 3.51 10.50 -5.16
N ALA A 162 2.84 11.26 -6.03
CA ALA A 162 1.52 11.82 -5.75
C ALA A 162 0.46 10.72 -5.50
N GLU A 163 0.58 9.58 -6.17
CA GLU A 163 -0.28 8.41 -5.90
C GLU A 163 0.00 7.81 -4.52
N PHE A 164 1.26 7.60 -4.15
CA PHE A 164 1.62 7.09 -2.83
C PHE A 164 1.29 8.07 -1.71
N GLN A 165 1.25 9.39 -1.96
CA GLN A 165 0.73 10.36 -0.99
C GLN A 165 -0.76 10.12 -0.72
N ARG A 166 -1.55 9.79 -1.76
CA ARG A 166 -2.95 9.39 -1.60
C ARG A 166 -3.06 8.02 -0.92
N ALA A 167 -2.18 7.08 -1.23
CA ALA A 167 -2.12 5.77 -0.60
C ALA A 167 -1.85 5.89 0.92
N ARG A 168 -0.88 6.73 1.31
CA ARG A 168 -0.59 7.05 2.71
C ARG A 168 -1.80 7.61 3.44
N ARG A 169 -2.50 8.60 2.84
CA ARG A 169 -3.72 9.17 3.44
C ARG A 169 -4.80 8.10 3.67
N ARG A 170 -4.97 7.16 2.73
CA ARG A 170 -5.90 6.05 2.90
C ARG A 170 -5.50 5.11 4.03
N LEU A 171 -4.19 4.85 4.22
CA LEU A 171 -3.72 4.05 5.36
C LEU A 171 -3.92 4.77 6.69
N VAL A 172 -3.71 6.09 6.73
CA VAL A 172 -4.02 6.89 7.94
C VAL A 172 -5.50 6.78 8.28
N THR A 173 -6.39 6.99 7.31
CA THR A 173 -7.83 6.81 7.52
C THR A 173 -8.16 5.37 7.93
N ALA A 174 -7.60 4.36 7.27
CA ALA A 174 -7.84 2.95 7.63
C ALA A 174 -7.37 2.62 9.05
N ARG A 175 -6.25 3.21 9.49
CA ARG A 175 -5.75 3.09 10.86
C ARG A 175 -6.73 3.70 11.85
N GLU A 176 -7.22 4.91 11.58
CA GLU A 176 -8.21 5.60 12.42
C GLU A 176 -9.52 4.81 12.51
N GLU A 177 -10.01 4.28 11.39
CA GLU A 177 -11.23 3.47 11.32
C GLU A 177 -11.13 2.16 12.12
N ILE A 178 -9.98 1.48 12.06
CA ILE A 178 -9.80 0.16 12.68
C ILE A 178 -9.34 0.23 14.14
N ALA A 179 -8.77 1.37 14.58
CA ALA A 179 -8.34 1.60 15.95
C ALA A 179 -9.55 1.87 16.87
N THR A 180 -10.44 0.89 16.97
CA THR A 180 -11.70 0.95 17.71
C THR A 180 -11.74 -0.12 18.80
N CYS A 181 -12.33 0.20 19.94
CA CYS A 181 -12.55 -0.69 21.08
C CYS A 181 -14.06 -0.89 21.26
N ALA A 182 -14.46 -2.12 21.58
CA ALA A 182 -15.80 -2.43 22.06
C ALA A 182 -15.68 -3.36 23.29
N ILE A 183 -16.09 -2.88 24.46
CA ILE A 183 -16.18 -3.64 25.71
C ILE A 183 -17.56 -3.38 26.31
N SER A 184 -18.53 -4.11 25.78
CA SER A 184 -19.96 -3.80 25.96
C SER A 184 -20.78 -5.03 26.35
N GLY A 185 -20.10 -6.17 26.51
CA GLY A 185 -20.67 -7.41 26.98
C GLY A 185 -21.44 -8.16 25.88
N ALA A 186 -22.31 -9.08 26.31
CA ALA A 186 -22.86 -10.10 25.43
C ALA A 186 -23.68 -9.59 24.23
N VAL A 187 -24.27 -8.40 24.28
CA VAL A 187 -25.12 -7.89 23.18
C VAL A 187 -24.99 -6.38 22.97
N GLY A 188 -23.90 -5.77 23.44
CA GLY A 188 -23.66 -4.34 23.23
C GLY A 188 -24.45 -3.41 24.15
N THR A 189 -25.01 -3.92 25.26
CA THR A 189 -25.94 -3.16 26.12
C THR A 189 -25.34 -2.70 27.44
N PHE A 190 -24.08 -3.03 27.74
CA PHE A 190 -23.42 -2.71 29.00
C PHE A 190 -24.13 -3.28 30.25
N ALA A 191 -24.98 -4.30 30.08
CA ALA A 191 -25.79 -4.84 31.17
C ALA A 191 -24.96 -5.40 32.35
N ASN A 192 -23.75 -5.88 32.06
CA ASN A 192 -22.87 -6.52 33.04
C ASN A 192 -21.50 -5.83 33.17
N VAL A 193 -21.23 -4.77 32.40
CA VAL A 193 -19.97 -4.03 32.40
C VAL A 193 -20.25 -2.55 32.26
N ASP A 194 -19.70 -1.73 33.16
CA ASP A 194 -19.90 -0.28 33.14
C ASP A 194 -19.17 0.34 31.93
N PRO A 195 -19.80 1.25 31.14
CA PRO A 195 -19.16 1.90 29.99
C PRO A 195 -17.82 2.58 30.31
N ALA A 196 -17.62 3.05 31.56
CA ALA A 196 -16.35 3.66 31.96
C ALA A 196 -15.16 2.67 31.88
N VAL A 197 -15.43 1.36 31.90
CA VAL A 197 -14.42 0.30 31.66
C VAL A 197 -13.94 0.33 30.21
N GLU A 198 -14.87 0.43 29.25
CA GLU A 198 -14.55 0.56 27.83
C GLU A 198 -13.77 1.84 27.55
N ASP A 199 -14.24 2.98 28.06
CA ASP A 199 -13.55 4.27 27.94
C ASP A 199 -12.08 4.18 28.41
N TYR A 200 -11.88 3.56 29.58
CA TYR A 200 -10.56 3.42 30.17
C TYR A 200 -9.65 2.48 29.35
N VAL A 201 -10.16 1.33 28.91
CA VAL A 201 -9.37 0.41 28.08
C VAL A 201 -9.04 1.04 26.73
N ALA A 202 -10.01 1.70 26.08
CA ALA A 202 -9.80 2.39 24.81
C ALA A 202 -8.69 3.44 24.94
N GLU A 203 -8.72 4.27 25.99
CA GLU A 203 -7.68 5.26 26.28
C GLU A 203 -6.29 4.60 26.43
N LYS A 204 -6.17 3.54 27.25
CA LYS A 204 -4.88 2.88 27.52
C LYS A 204 -4.32 2.13 26.33
N MET A 205 -5.19 1.60 25.48
CA MET A 205 -4.81 0.87 24.27
C MET A 205 -4.65 1.77 23.04
N GLY A 206 -4.93 3.08 23.16
CA GLY A 206 -4.84 4.04 22.06
C GLY A 206 -5.91 3.85 20.99
N LEU A 207 -7.11 3.46 21.39
CA LEU A 207 -8.27 3.19 20.54
C LEU A 207 -9.38 4.22 20.79
N ALA A 208 -10.25 4.39 19.80
CA ALA A 208 -11.53 5.08 19.97
C ALA A 208 -12.61 4.10 20.47
N VAL A 209 -13.59 4.60 21.20
CA VAL A 209 -14.76 3.82 21.62
C VAL A 209 -15.73 3.65 20.45
N GLU A 210 -16.23 2.43 20.23
CA GLU A 210 -17.33 2.19 19.31
C GLU A 210 -18.62 2.83 19.86
N PRO A 211 -19.25 3.78 19.14
CA PRO A 211 -20.44 4.45 19.67
C PRO A 211 -21.61 3.52 19.97
N VAL A 212 -21.80 2.48 19.13
CA VAL A 212 -22.80 1.42 19.34
C VAL A 212 -22.25 0.10 18.79
N SER A 213 -21.86 -0.78 19.69
CA SER A 213 -21.48 -2.16 19.36
C SER A 213 -22.67 -3.12 19.49
N THR A 214 -22.49 -4.31 18.92
CA THR A 214 -23.30 -5.48 19.29
C THR A 214 -22.46 -6.38 20.22
N GLN A 215 -22.46 -7.71 20.05
CA GLN A 215 -21.42 -8.54 20.69
C GLN A 215 -20.03 -8.34 20.04
N VAL A 216 -19.94 -7.51 19.00
CA VAL A 216 -18.75 -7.31 18.16
C VAL A 216 -18.58 -5.85 17.73
N ILE A 217 -17.35 -5.50 17.35
CA ILE A 217 -17.06 -4.32 16.52
C ILE A 217 -17.68 -4.55 15.12
N PRO A 218 -18.37 -3.55 14.53
CA PRO A 218 -19.03 -3.72 13.25
C PRO A 218 -18.00 -3.96 12.12
N ARG A 219 -18.30 -4.93 11.24
CA ARG A 219 -17.34 -5.45 10.24
C ARG A 219 -17.18 -4.54 9.02
N ASP A 220 -17.98 -3.50 8.86
CA ASP A 220 -17.78 -2.47 7.82
C ASP A 220 -16.46 -1.70 8.03
N ARG A 221 -16.03 -1.49 9.28
CA ARG A 221 -14.70 -0.96 9.61
C ARG A 221 -13.58 -1.81 9.03
N HIS A 222 -13.69 -3.14 9.20
CA HIS A 222 -12.73 -4.11 8.68
C HIS A 222 -12.77 -4.15 7.14
N ALA A 223 -13.95 -4.11 6.53
CA ALA A 223 -14.10 -4.03 5.09
C ALA A 223 -13.43 -2.78 4.50
N ALA A 224 -13.65 -1.60 5.11
CA ALA A 224 -13.00 -0.36 4.72
C ALA A 224 -11.46 -0.44 4.86
N TYR A 225 -10.99 -1.03 5.96
CA TYR A 225 -9.58 -1.27 6.21
C TYR A 225 -8.93 -2.14 5.12
N PHE A 226 -9.46 -3.33 4.85
CA PHE A 226 -8.89 -4.24 3.84
C PHE A 226 -9.04 -3.69 2.42
N ALA A 227 -10.10 -2.93 2.12
CA ALA A 227 -10.24 -2.22 0.86
C ALA A 227 -9.13 -1.18 0.66
N ALA A 228 -8.77 -0.42 1.71
CA ALA A 228 -7.65 0.51 1.66
C ALA A 228 -6.33 -0.22 1.36
N LEU A 229 -6.05 -1.35 2.02
CA LEU A 229 -4.88 -2.18 1.74
C LEU A 229 -4.86 -2.65 0.29
N GLY A 230 -5.99 -3.11 -0.24
CA GLY A 230 -6.15 -3.54 -1.63
C GLY A 230 -5.85 -2.41 -2.64
N VAL A 231 -6.24 -1.17 -2.33
CA VAL A 231 -5.92 0.00 -3.16
C VAL A 231 -4.42 0.32 -3.13
N VAL A 232 -3.77 0.25 -1.97
CA VAL A 232 -2.31 0.46 -1.85
C VAL A 232 -1.56 -0.61 -2.66
N ALA A 233 -1.99 -1.87 -2.57
CA ALA A 233 -1.44 -2.97 -3.35
C ALA A 233 -1.57 -2.74 -4.87
N SER A 234 -2.68 -2.18 -5.34
CA SER A 234 -2.84 -1.78 -6.75
C SER A 234 -1.83 -0.72 -7.17
N SER A 235 -1.54 0.26 -6.32
CA SER A 235 -0.50 1.28 -6.61
C SER A 235 0.89 0.66 -6.72
N ILE A 236 1.22 -0.34 -5.88
CA ILE A 236 2.46 -1.13 -5.98
C ILE A 236 2.53 -1.83 -7.34
N GLU A 237 1.49 -2.56 -7.74
CA GLU A 237 1.46 -3.28 -9.02
C GLU A 237 1.57 -2.33 -10.22
N ARG A 238 0.97 -1.13 -10.15
CA ARG A 238 1.06 -0.12 -11.22
C ARG A 238 2.49 0.35 -11.44
N LEU A 239 3.23 0.64 -10.37
CA LEU A 239 4.64 1.04 -10.47
C LEU A 239 5.53 -0.14 -10.90
N ALA A 240 5.31 -1.31 -10.31
CA ALA A 240 6.02 -2.53 -10.68
C ALA A 240 5.85 -2.86 -12.18
N THR A 241 4.64 -2.71 -12.71
CA THR A 241 4.33 -2.97 -14.13
C THR A 241 5.03 -1.98 -15.06
N GLU A 242 5.12 -0.70 -14.70
CA GLU A 242 5.89 0.28 -15.49
C GLU A 242 7.37 -0.09 -15.52
N ILE A 243 7.99 -0.42 -14.38
CA ILE A 243 9.39 -0.85 -14.32
C ILE A 243 9.61 -2.07 -15.23
N ARG A 244 8.72 -3.07 -15.17
CA ARG A 244 8.78 -4.24 -16.06
C ARG A 244 8.73 -3.84 -17.54
N HIS A 245 7.88 -2.89 -17.91
CA HIS A 245 7.79 -2.41 -19.30
C HIS A 245 9.03 -1.64 -19.75
N LEU A 246 9.64 -0.85 -18.86
CA LEU A 246 10.85 -0.08 -19.13
C LEU A 246 12.11 -0.94 -19.23
N GLN A 247 12.12 -2.10 -18.54
CA GLN A 247 13.24 -3.06 -18.56
C GLN A 247 13.20 -4.06 -19.73
N ARG A 248 12.12 -4.08 -20.54
CA ARG A 248 12.07 -4.94 -21.72
C ARG A 248 13.23 -4.66 -22.66
N THR A 249 13.75 -5.70 -23.32
CA THR A 249 14.91 -5.65 -24.21
C THR A 249 14.79 -4.57 -25.30
N GLU A 250 13.59 -4.35 -25.83
CA GLU A 250 13.33 -3.37 -26.90
C GLU A 250 13.23 -1.92 -26.39
N VAL A 251 13.20 -1.73 -25.07
CA VAL A 251 13.01 -0.44 -24.40
C VAL A 251 14.26 -0.05 -23.61
N LEU A 252 14.64 -0.84 -22.60
CA LEU A 252 15.80 -0.68 -21.72
C LEU A 252 16.02 0.77 -21.22
N GLU A 253 14.94 1.43 -20.78
CA GLU A 253 15.01 2.79 -20.23
C GLU A 253 15.30 2.78 -18.72
N ALA A 254 14.93 1.68 -18.04
CA ALA A 254 15.24 1.45 -16.64
C ALA A 254 15.44 -0.05 -16.40
N GLU A 255 16.18 -0.41 -15.35
CA GLU A 255 16.46 -1.81 -14.99
C GLU A 255 16.58 -1.96 -13.47
N GLU A 256 15.97 -3.01 -12.91
CA GLU A 256 16.21 -3.42 -11.52
C GLU A 256 17.71 -3.62 -11.27
N PHE A 257 18.20 -3.13 -10.12
CA PHE A 257 19.60 -3.31 -9.79
C PHE A 257 19.97 -4.79 -9.75
N PHE A 258 21.07 -5.14 -10.40
CA PHE A 258 21.56 -6.51 -10.48
C PHE A 258 22.84 -6.65 -9.64
N ASP A 259 22.75 -7.37 -8.52
CA ASP A 259 23.83 -7.48 -7.54
C ASP A 259 25.03 -8.26 -8.07
N LYS A 260 26.23 -7.93 -7.58
CA LYS A 260 27.45 -8.67 -7.91
C LYS A 260 27.30 -10.13 -7.46
N GLY A 261 27.40 -11.07 -8.40
CA GLY A 261 27.21 -12.49 -8.14
C GLY A 261 25.78 -13.00 -8.30
N GLN A 262 24.80 -12.12 -8.52
CA GLN A 262 23.44 -12.51 -8.88
C GLN A 262 23.47 -13.27 -10.22
N LYS A 263 22.70 -14.36 -10.32
CA LYS A 263 22.47 -15.10 -11.57
C LYS A 263 21.05 -14.83 -12.03
N GLY A 264 20.89 -14.27 -13.24
CA GLY A 264 19.56 -13.93 -13.75
C GLY A 264 18.85 -15.08 -14.46
N SER A 265 19.57 -16.17 -14.79
CA SER A 265 19.03 -17.42 -15.33
C SER A 265 19.99 -18.57 -15.05
N SER A 266 19.47 -19.80 -14.94
CA SER A 266 20.28 -21.02 -14.85
C SER A 266 21.00 -21.38 -16.16
N ALA A 267 20.44 -20.97 -17.31
CA ALA A 267 20.92 -21.38 -18.64
C ALA A 267 21.45 -20.23 -19.50
N MET A 268 21.12 -18.98 -19.17
CA MET A 268 21.41 -17.81 -20.02
C MET A 268 22.15 -16.73 -19.22
N PRO A 269 23.50 -16.67 -19.28
CA PRO A 269 24.31 -15.76 -18.46
C PRO A 269 24.02 -14.26 -18.68
N HIS A 270 23.49 -13.88 -19.84
CA HIS A 270 23.17 -12.50 -20.19
C HIS A 270 21.80 -12.03 -19.67
N LYS A 271 20.95 -12.94 -19.18
CA LYS A 271 19.55 -12.63 -18.88
C LYS A 271 19.44 -11.79 -17.61
N ARG A 272 18.85 -10.59 -17.72
CA ARG A 272 18.49 -9.72 -16.59
C ARG A 272 16.97 -9.56 -16.56
N ASN A 273 16.35 -9.97 -15.46
CA ASN A 273 14.89 -10.07 -15.35
C ASN A 273 14.37 -9.13 -14.25
N PRO A 274 13.19 -8.52 -14.44
CA PRO A 274 12.54 -7.70 -13.42
C PRO A 274 11.81 -8.57 -12.37
N ILE A 275 12.52 -9.51 -11.74
CA ILE A 275 11.89 -10.52 -10.86
C ILE A 275 11.35 -9.93 -9.56
N LEU A 276 11.90 -8.80 -9.09
CA LEU A 276 11.42 -8.16 -7.87
C LEU A 276 10.06 -7.52 -8.12
N THR A 277 9.90 -6.82 -9.23
CA THR A 277 8.62 -6.18 -9.62
C THR A 277 7.60 -7.19 -10.14
N GLU A 278 8.02 -8.31 -10.73
CA GLU A 278 7.14 -9.46 -10.99
C GLU A 278 6.63 -10.09 -9.68
N ASN A 279 7.50 -10.23 -8.67
CA ASN A 279 7.07 -10.69 -7.35
C ASN A 279 6.09 -9.73 -6.69
N LEU A 280 6.35 -8.41 -6.75
CA LEU A 280 5.43 -7.39 -6.22
C LEU A 280 4.06 -7.45 -6.90
N THR A 281 4.02 -7.71 -8.22
CA THR A 281 2.78 -7.92 -8.98
C THR A 281 1.99 -9.12 -8.41
N GLY A 282 2.68 -10.22 -8.08
CA GLY A 282 2.05 -11.40 -7.46
C GLY A 282 1.52 -11.12 -6.05
N LEU A 283 2.32 -10.48 -5.19
CA LEU A 283 1.92 -10.14 -3.83
C LEU A 283 0.73 -9.17 -3.80
N ALA A 284 0.67 -8.21 -4.73
CA ALA A 284 -0.46 -7.30 -4.84
C ALA A 284 -1.79 -8.03 -5.08
N ARG A 285 -1.77 -9.14 -5.83
CA ARG A 285 -2.96 -9.98 -6.06
C ARG A 285 -3.42 -10.68 -4.79
N LEU A 286 -2.48 -11.17 -3.97
CA LEU A 286 -2.77 -11.80 -2.67
C LEU A 286 -3.32 -10.79 -1.65
N VAL A 287 -2.78 -9.57 -1.60
CA VAL A 287 -3.32 -8.53 -0.71
C VAL A 287 -4.76 -8.18 -1.12
N ARG A 288 -5.03 -8.05 -2.43
CA ARG A 288 -6.39 -7.77 -2.91
C ARG A 288 -7.39 -8.90 -2.68
N SER A 289 -6.95 -10.16 -2.58
CA SER A 289 -7.89 -11.25 -2.29
C SER A 289 -8.50 -11.17 -0.89
N ALA A 290 -7.97 -10.33 0.01
CA ALA A 290 -8.59 -10.06 1.31
C ALA A 290 -9.82 -9.14 1.22
N VAL A 291 -9.98 -8.37 0.13
CA VAL A 291 -11.02 -7.32 0.03
C VAL A 291 -12.42 -7.93 -0.04
N THR A 292 -12.65 -8.85 -0.97
CA THR A 292 -13.96 -9.50 -1.15
C THR A 292 -14.45 -10.19 0.12
N PRO A 293 -13.68 -11.12 0.75
CA PRO A 293 -14.16 -11.78 1.95
C PRO A 293 -14.34 -10.82 3.14
N ALA A 294 -13.55 -9.74 3.24
CA ALA A 294 -13.79 -8.71 4.26
C ALA A 294 -15.12 -7.97 4.06
N MET A 295 -15.53 -7.72 2.80
CA MET A 295 -16.85 -7.15 2.49
C MET A 295 -17.98 -8.14 2.78
N GLU A 296 -17.77 -9.44 2.51
CA GLU A 296 -18.74 -10.49 2.80
C GLU A 296 -18.95 -10.68 4.32
N ASN A 297 -17.93 -10.43 5.14
CA ASN A 297 -18.01 -10.47 6.61
C ASN A 297 -18.91 -9.39 7.23
N VAL A 298 -19.40 -8.39 6.47
CA VAL A 298 -20.20 -7.28 7.02
C VAL A 298 -21.61 -7.73 7.44
N ALA A 299 -22.22 -8.64 6.69
CA ALA A 299 -23.61 -9.03 6.86
C ALA A 299 -23.81 -10.13 7.93
N LEU A 300 -23.31 -9.88 9.14
CA LEU A 300 -23.49 -10.78 10.28
C LEU A 300 -24.96 -10.82 10.75
N TRP A 301 -25.35 -11.92 11.38
CA TRP A 301 -26.73 -12.13 11.84
C TRP A 301 -26.95 -11.59 13.25
N HIS A 302 -28.01 -10.77 13.41
CA HIS A 302 -28.41 -10.21 14.71
C HIS A 302 -27.24 -9.52 15.42
N GLU A 303 -27.04 -9.78 16.71
CA GLU A 303 -25.94 -9.19 17.48
C GLU A 303 -24.58 -9.84 17.19
N ARG A 304 -24.56 -11.03 16.59
CA ARG A 304 -23.40 -11.63 15.88
C ARG A 304 -23.68 -13.05 15.36
N ASP A 305 -22.90 -13.43 14.36
CA ASP A 305 -22.40 -14.80 14.18
C ASP A 305 -20.86 -14.76 14.09
N ILE A 306 -20.21 -15.94 14.11
CA ILE A 306 -18.73 -16.04 14.18
C ILE A 306 -18.08 -16.39 12.83
N SER A 307 -18.81 -16.35 11.72
CA SER A 307 -18.29 -16.69 10.39
C SER A 307 -17.05 -15.87 10.02
N HIS A 308 -17.06 -14.58 10.36
CA HIS A 308 -15.96 -13.63 10.13
C HIS A 308 -14.62 -14.08 10.73
N SER A 309 -14.63 -14.76 11.89
CA SER A 309 -13.40 -15.05 12.65
C SER A 309 -12.46 -15.98 11.87
N SER A 310 -13.02 -16.97 11.18
CA SER A 310 -12.24 -17.91 10.37
C SER A 310 -11.56 -17.22 9.18
N VAL A 311 -12.24 -16.24 8.59
CA VAL A 311 -11.74 -15.41 7.49
C VAL A 311 -10.66 -14.47 8.00
N GLU A 312 -10.92 -13.74 9.09
CA GLU A 312 -10.03 -12.75 9.69
C GLU A 312 -8.70 -13.35 10.16
N ARG A 313 -8.71 -14.59 10.67
CA ARG A 313 -7.49 -15.37 10.99
C ARG A 313 -6.60 -15.64 9.77
N GLY A 314 -7.18 -15.69 8.57
CA GLY A 314 -6.44 -15.79 7.32
C GLY A 314 -6.02 -14.41 6.81
N ILE A 315 -7.00 -13.54 6.53
CA ILE A 315 -6.76 -12.29 5.79
C ILE A 315 -6.01 -11.24 6.60
N GLY A 316 -6.18 -11.19 7.93
CA GLY A 316 -5.49 -10.24 8.81
C GLY A 316 -3.96 -10.33 8.72
N PRO A 317 -3.37 -11.47 9.14
CA PRO A 317 -1.93 -11.66 9.04
C PRO A 317 -1.44 -11.66 7.60
N ASP A 318 -2.08 -12.40 6.69
CA ASP A 318 -1.56 -12.55 5.34
C ASP A 318 -1.56 -11.23 4.55
N ALA A 319 -2.64 -10.42 4.62
CA ALA A 319 -2.70 -9.18 3.86
C ALA A 319 -1.71 -8.12 4.39
N THR A 320 -1.63 -7.96 5.72
CA THR A 320 -0.75 -6.96 6.34
C THR A 320 0.73 -7.29 6.15
N ILE A 321 1.11 -8.55 6.32
CA ILE A 321 2.51 -8.99 6.19
C ILE A 321 2.98 -8.95 4.74
N HIS A 322 2.16 -9.41 3.79
CA HIS A 322 2.52 -9.33 2.37
C HIS A 322 2.64 -7.86 1.92
N LEU A 323 1.77 -6.97 2.40
CA LEU A 323 1.83 -5.56 2.03
C LEU A 323 3.05 -4.86 2.65
N ASP A 324 3.37 -5.12 3.91
CA ASP A 324 4.58 -4.62 4.59
C ASP A 324 5.83 -5.00 3.78
N PHE A 325 5.99 -6.28 3.50
CA PHE A 325 7.11 -6.78 2.71
C PHE A 325 7.15 -6.14 1.31
N ALA A 326 6.00 -6.02 0.64
CA ALA A 326 5.91 -5.44 -0.69
C ALA A 326 6.31 -3.96 -0.72
N LEU A 327 5.92 -3.17 0.28
CA LEU A 327 6.30 -1.76 0.40
C LEU A 327 7.81 -1.60 0.59
N HIS A 328 8.40 -2.35 1.52
CA HIS A 328 9.85 -2.29 1.77
C HIS A 328 10.67 -2.79 0.58
N ARG A 329 10.20 -3.82 -0.15
CA ARG A 329 10.82 -4.28 -1.39
C ARG A 329 10.70 -3.25 -2.50
N LEU A 330 9.52 -2.66 -2.70
CA LEU A 330 9.30 -1.63 -3.71
C LEU A 330 10.20 -0.41 -3.48
N ALA A 331 10.32 0.05 -2.23
CA ALA A 331 11.22 1.13 -1.87
C ALA A 331 12.67 0.80 -2.28
N GLY A 332 13.17 -0.39 -1.91
CA GLY A 332 14.51 -0.83 -2.30
C GLY A 332 14.73 -0.96 -3.80
N VAL A 333 13.70 -1.35 -4.56
CA VAL A 333 13.73 -1.35 -6.04
C VAL A 333 13.90 0.06 -6.57
N VAL A 334 13.09 1.02 -6.10
CA VAL A 334 13.12 2.42 -6.58
C VAL A 334 14.43 3.10 -6.20
N GLU A 335 14.90 2.91 -4.96
CA GLU A 335 16.18 3.47 -4.46
C GLU A 335 17.37 3.08 -5.33
N ARG A 336 17.39 1.84 -5.83
CA ARG A 336 18.51 1.27 -6.58
C ARG A 336 18.27 1.18 -8.08
N LEU A 337 17.12 1.65 -8.59
CA LEU A 337 16.72 1.47 -9.98
C LEU A 337 17.75 2.12 -10.91
N ASN A 338 18.34 1.32 -11.81
CA ASN A 338 19.21 1.86 -12.86
C ASN A 338 18.33 2.57 -13.89
N ILE A 339 18.70 3.80 -14.24
CA ILE A 339 17.97 4.65 -15.19
C ILE A 339 18.94 5.01 -16.31
N TYR A 340 18.52 4.85 -17.57
CA TYR A 340 19.39 4.99 -18.74
C TYR A 340 18.95 6.14 -19.66
N PRO A 341 19.33 7.41 -19.36
CA PRO A 341 18.97 8.57 -20.17
C PRO A 341 19.33 8.44 -21.64
N GLU A 342 20.48 7.84 -21.96
CA GLU A 342 20.92 7.64 -23.35
C GLU A 342 19.96 6.74 -24.14
N ASN A 343 19.45 5.68 -23.50
CA ASN A 343 18.46 4.78 -24.12
C ASN A 343 17.10 5.48 -24.28
N MET A 344 16.71 6.32 -23.31
CA MET A 344 15.49 7.13 -23.44
C MET A 344 15.57 8.07 -24.64
N GLN A 345 16.70 8.76 -24.81
CA GLN A 345 16.93 9.64 -25.96
C GLN A 345 16.90 8.86 -27.28
N LYS A 346 17.61 7.73 -27.35
CA LYS A 346 17.58 6.83 -28.52
C LYS A 346 16.16 6.37 -28.87
N ASN A 347 15.36 6.02 -27.88
CA ASN A 347 13.97 5.61 -28.10
C ASN A 347 13.10 6.75 -28.58
N LEU A 348 13.28 7.96 -28.05
CA LEU A 348 12.59 9.17 -28.50
C LEU A 348 12.87 9.45 -29.99
N ASP A 349 14.13 9.31 -30.40
CA ASP A 349 14.60 9.59 -31.76
C ASP A 349 14.26 8.48 -32.77
N ARG A 350 13.82 7.30 -32.29
CA ARG A 350 13.55 6.11 -33.11
C ARG A 350 12.64 6.35 -34.31
N LEU A 351 11.71 7.31 -34.19
CA LEU A 351 10.76 7.65 -35.24
C LEU A 351 11.07 9.01 -35.89
N GLY A 352 12.34 9.43 -35.94
CA GLY A 352 12.78 10.55 -36.77
C GLY A 352 12.02 11.87 -36.56
N GLY A 353 11.53 12.12 -35.33
CA GLY A 353 10.78 13.33 -34.97
C GLY A 353 9.25 13.23 -35.09
N LEU A 354 8.66 12.05 -35.34
CA LEU A 354 7.18 11.90 -35.40
C LEU A 354 6.45 12.34 -34.13
N VAL A 355 7.13 12.32 -32.98
CA VAL A 355 6.62 12.80 -31.69
C VAL A 355 6.24 14.29 -31.69
N PHE A 356 6.69 15.07 -32.70
CA PHE A 356 6.36 16.49 -32.88
C PHE A 356 5.22 16.73 -33.88
N SER A 357 4.64 15.69 -34.46
CA SER A 357 3.59 15.80 -35.50
C SER A 357 2.41 16.68 -35.10
N GLN A 358 1.95 16.59 -33.85
CA GLN A 358 0.87 17.44 -33.36
C GLN A 358 1.25 18.92 -33.34
N ARG A 359 2.50 19.27 -32.98
CA ARG A 359 2.97 20.67 -33.00
C ARG A 359 2.96 21.25 -34.40
N VAL A 360 3.42 20.46 -35.39
CA VAL A 360 3.41 20.86 -36.80
C VAL A 360 1.98 21.10 -37.29
N MET A 361 1.06 20.16 -37.01
CA MET A 361 -0.35 20.31 -37.38
C MET A 361 -0.97 21.58 -36.78
N LEU A 362 -0.74 21.84 -35.50
CA LEU A 362 -1.26 23.03 -34.83
C LEU A 362 -0.67 24.32 -35.39
N ALA A 363 0.63 24.36 -35.68
CA ALA A 363 1.27 25.53 -36.27
C ALA A 363 0.74 25.82 -37.69
N LEU A 364 0.49 24.80 -38.51
CA LEU A 364 -0.14 24.98 -39.83
C LEU A 364 -1.55 25.56 -39.72
N THR A 365 -2.35 25.07 -38.76
CA THR A 365 -3.68 25.65 -38.53
C THR A 365 -3.63 27.11 -38.07
N GLN A 366 -2.63 27.48 -37.27
CA GLN A 366 -2.40 28.88 -36.86
C GLN A 366 -1.94 29.76 -38.02
N ALA A 367 -1.22 29.18 -38.99
CA ALA A 367 -0.79 29.85 -40.22
C ALA A 367 -1.91 29.95 -41.29
N GLY A 368 -3.13 29.50 -40.99
CA GLY A 368 -4.30 29.64 -41.85
C GLY A 368 -4.62 28.44 -42.74
N VAL A 369 -3.89 27.32 -42.61
CA VAL A 369 -4.22 26.06 -43.29
C VAL A 369 -5.44 25.43 -42.63
N SER A 370 -6.36 24.84 -43.42
CA SER A 370 -7.51 24.13 -42.85
C SER A 370 -7.04 22.97 -41.99
N ARG A 371 -7.83 22.59 -40.98
CA ARG A 371 -7.49 21.45 -40.11
C ARG A 371 -7.35 20.14 -40.90
N GLU A 372 -8.19 19.94 -41.90
CA GLU A 372 -8.18 18.74 -42.73
C GLU A 372 -6.92 18.68 -43.60
N ASP A 373 -6.57 19.79 -44.26
CA ASP A 373 -5.36 19.86 -45.09
C ASP A 373 -4.08 19.76 -44.25
N ALA A 374 -4.04 20.41 -43.09
CA ALA A 374 -2.92 20.32 -42.16
C ALA A 374 -2.73 18.88 -41.65
N TYR A 375 -3.83 18.20 -41.32
CA TYR A 375 -3.79 16.81 -40.89
C TYR A 375 -3.30 15.89 -42.02
N ALA A 376 -3.84 16.02 -43.23
CA ALA A 376 -3.44 15.22 -44.37
C ALA A 376 -1.94 15.41 -44.71
N ALA A 377 -1.46 16.66 -44.75
CA ALA A 377 -0.06 16.96 -45.01
C ALA A 377 0.87 16.37 -43.94
N VAL A 378 0.53 16.51 -42.65
CA VAL A 378 1.31 15.94 -41.54
C VAL A 378 1.29 14.41 -41.57
N GLN A 379 0.13 13.80 -41.80
CA GLN A 379 -0.05 12.36 -41.82
C GLN A 379 0.72 11.70 -42.97
N GLU A 380 0.58 12.22 -44.19
CA GLU A 380 1.25 11.66 -45.36
C GLU A 380 2.77 11.69 -45.21
N ASN A 381 3.33 12.79 -44.69
CA ASN A 381 4.76 12.88 -44.41
C ASN A 381 5.18 12.00 -43.23
N ALA A 382 4.34 11.86 -42.22
CA ALA A 382 4.61 10.97 -41.09
C ALA A 382 4.69 9.49 -41.53
N MET A 383 3.82 9.08 -42.46
CA MET A 383 3.81 7.71 -42.98
C MET A 383 5.06 7.36 -43.79
N LYS A 384 5.74 8.33 -44.42
CA LYS A 384 7.05 8.12 -45.07
C LYS A 384 8.12 7.75 -44.03
N VAL A 385 8.17 8.46 -42.92
CA VAL A 385 9.09 8.18 -41.80
C VAL A 385 8.81 6.80 -41.20
N TRP A 386 7.53 6.45 -41.05
CA TRP A 386 7.12 5.13 -40.54
C TRP A 386 7.61 3.98 -41.43
N ARG A 387 7.71 4.21 -42.74
CA ARG A 387 8.28 3.26 -43.71
C ARG A 387 9.81 3.28 -43.78
N GLY A 388 10.47 4.11 -42.96
CA GLY A 388 11.93 4.19 -42.89
C GLY A 388 12.57 5.03 -44.01
N GLU A 389 11.81 5.90 -44.66
CA GLU A 389 12.27 6.63 -45.86
C GLU A 389 13.16 7.86 -45.55
N GLY A 390 13.22 8.32 -44.29
CA GLY A 390 13.98 9.52 -43.93
C GLY A 390 13.51 10.19 -42.63
N ARG A 391 13.91 11.44 -42.42
CA ARG A 391 13.52 12.23 -41.22
C ARG A 391 12.25 13.02 -41.49
N PHE A 392 11.44 13.18 -40.46
CA PHE A 392 10.14 13.85 -40.58
C PHE A 392 10.27 15.30 -41.04
N ILE A 393 11.22 16.04 -40.49
CA ILE A 393 11.45 17.45 -40.82
C ILE A 393 11.85 17.66 -42.29
N ASP A 394 12.59 16.72 -42.88
CA ASP A 394 13.03 16.84 -44.28
C ASP A 394 11.85 16.69 -45.23
N PHE A 395 10.92 15.77 -44.93
CA PHE A 395 9.69 15.61 -45.71
C PHE A 395 8.75 16.80 -45.58
N LEU A 396 8.64 17.39 -44.38
CA LEU A 396 7.82 18.57 -44.17
C LEU A 396 8.38 19.79 -44.92
N LYS A 397 9.70 19.98 -44.95
CA LYS A 397 10.35 21.07 -45.70
C LYS A 397 10.17 20.98 -47.22
N ALA A 398 9.92 19.77 -47.73
CA ALA A 398 9.75 19.51 -49.15
C ALA A 398 8.27 19.47 -49.61
N ASP A 399 7.32 19.69 -48.70
CA ASP A 399 5.89 19.64 -48.99
C ASP A 399 5.32 21.06 -49.08
N ASP A 400 4.87 21.45 -50.27
CA ASP A 400 4.34 22.80 -50.55
C ASP A 400 3.11 23.17 -49.71
N ARG A 401 2.42 22.18 -49.12
CA ARG A 401 1.30 22.42 -48.18
C ARG A 401 1.79 22.89 -46.81
N VAL A 402 3.07 22.68 -46.48
CA VAL A 402 3.69 23.15 -45.24
C VAL A 402 4.18 24.57 -45.45
N THR A 403 3.27 25.54 -45.27
CA THR A 403 3.51 26.97 -45.56
C THR A 403 4.37 27.70 -44.54
N LEU A 404 4.87 27.00 -43.52
CA LEU A 404 5.70 27.58 -42.46
C LEU A 404 7.12 27.90 -42.97
N PRO A 405 7.71 29.06 -42.62
CA PRO A 405 9.13 29.30 -42.85
C PRO A 405 10.00 28.20 -42.24
N ALA A 406 11.12 27.86 -42.90
CA ALA A 406 11.98 26.74 -42.48
C ALA A 406 12.47 26.86 -41.02
N GLY A 407 12.80 28.08 -40.57
CA GLY A 407 13.22 28.33 -39.19
C GLY A 407 12.08 28.14 -38.17
N ASP A 408 10.86 28.55 -38.52
CA ASP A 408 9.68 28.34 -37.67
C ASP A 408 9.36 26.86 -37.53
N LEU A 409 9.47 26.12 -38.64
CA LEU A 409 9.29 24.66 -38.65
C LEU A 409 10.35 23.94 -37.80
N GLU A 410 11.62 24.33 -37.89
CA GLU A 410 12.71 23.78 -37.07
C GLU A 410 12.47 23.99 -35.58
N ALA A 411 11.96 25.16 -35.18
CA ALA A 411 11.62 25.46 -33.78
C ALA A 411 10.49 24.57 -33.21
N LEU A 412 9.69 23.92 -34.06
CA LEU A 412 8.65 22.97 -33.61
C LEU A 412 9.22 21.62 -33.15
N PHE A 413 10.49 21.33 -33.44
CA PHE A 413 11.19 20.11 -33.02
C PHE A 413 12.02 20.31 -31.74
N ASP A 414 11.91 21.49 -31.10
CA ASP A 414 12.54 21.77 -29.81
C ASP A 414 11.86 21.01 -28.65
N LEU A 415 12.65 20.29 -27.85
CA LEU A 415 12.18 19.58 -26.66
C LEU A 415 11.82 20.53 -25.51
N GLY A 416 12.38 21.73 -25.47
CA GLY A 416 12.08 22.77 -24.48
C GLY A 416 10.58 23.08 -24.39
N TYR A 417 9.87 22.98 -25.52
CA TYR A 417 8.42 23.14 -25.57
C TYR A 417 7.66 22.15 -24.66
N HIS A 418 8.10 20.89 -24.57
CA HIS A 418 7.44 19.87 -23.76
C HIS A 418 7.88 19.91 -22.29
N THR A 419 9.03 20.53 -21.98
CA THR A 419 9.56 20.62 -20.61
C THR A 419 9.23 21.94 -19.92
N LYS A 420 8.74 22.97 -20.62
CA LYS A 420 8.43 24.31 -20.09
C LYS A 420 7.50 24.38 -18.86
N HIS A 421 6.74 23.31 -18.59
CA HIS A 421 5.82 23.24 -17.45
C HIS A 421 6.19 22.16 -16.41
N VAL A 422 7.38 21.54 -16.52
CA VAL A 422 7.87 20.56 -15.53
C VAL A 422 7.86 21.16 -14.12
N ASP A 423 8.37 22.39 -13.94
CA ASP A 423 8.39 23.08 -12.64
C ASP A 423 7.01 23.37 -12.08
N THR A 424 6.01 23.55 -12.94
CA THR A 424 4.63 23.76 -12.48
C THR A 424 4.08 22.48 -11.85
N VAL A 425 4.36 21.32 -12.45
CA VAL A 425 3.91 20.02 -11.92
C VAL A 425 4.71 19.64 -10.68
N PHE A 426 6.04 19.83 -10.70
CA PHE A 426 6.89 19.54 -9.53
C PHE A 426 6.44 20.35 -8.31
N ARG A 427 6.14 21.64 -8.47
CA ARG A 427 5.62 22.46 -7.36
C ARG A 427 4.29 21.97 -6.79
N ARG A 428 3.41 21.40 -7.62
CA ARG A 428 2.14 20.82 -7.16
C ARG A 428 2.34 19.55 -6.33
N VAL A 429 3.39 18.77 -6.61
CA VAL A 429 3.63 17.48 -5.95
C VAL A 429 4.51 17.62 -4.71
N PHE A 430 5.56 18.44 -4.80
CA PHE A 430 6.61 18.56 -3.79
C PHE A 430 6.59 19.90 -3.02
N GLY A 431 5.73 20.86 -3.42
CA GLY A 431 5.71 22.21 -2.84
C GLY A 431 6.66 23.19 -3.56
N ALA A 432 6.70 24.43 -3.10
CA ALA A 432 7.68 25.40 -3.58
C ALA A 432 9.08 25.00 -3.09
N GLU A 433 10.08 25.06 -3.98
CA GLU A 433 11.50 24.92 -3.62
C GLU A 433 11.99 26.14 -2.83
#